data_AF-A0A843M8H7-F1
#
_entry.id   AF-A0A843M8H7-F1
#
_cell.length_a   1.000
_cell.length_b   1.000
_cell.length_c   1.000
_cell.angle_alpha   90.00
_cell.angle_beta   90.00
_cell.angle_gamma   90.00
#
_symmetry.space_group_name_H-M   'P 1'
#
loop_
_entity.id
_entity.type
_entity.pdbx_description
1 polymer ?
#
loop_
_entity_poly.entity_id
_entity_poly.type
_entity_poly.pdbx_seq_one_letter_code
_entity_poly.pdbx_strand_id
1 'polypeptide(L)'
;MLNNIDLDQVKQYEAEIKADDNEALFTTHMTGTWEFDENGPQFTASAKTDKGPVQFALAHPNFEKLGNYPSPMAFGLFWICGCASATFMTAAAKNGIKIDALTTDIEADLDYHAQFKLGDQPLVGAFRIIFNVKSEQATDDQIAMLRQAALDGCMAMYTVRNAIPLTVTAKRV
;
A
#
# COMPACT_ATOMS: atom_id res chain seq x y z
N MET A 1 5.02 12.60 20.10
CA MET A 1 5.66 11.81 19.02
C MET A 1 6.29 10.54 19.58
N LEU A 2 6.01 9.38 18.98
CA LEU A 2 6.73 8.12 19.18
C LEU A 2 6.76 7.37 17.85
N ASN A 3 7.89 6.78 17.45
CA ASN A 3 8.02 6.02 16.18
C ASN A 3 7.62 6.82 14.92
N ASN A 4 7.86 8.14 14.93
CA ASN A 4 7.39 9.08 13.90
C ASN A 4 5.85 9.15 13.75
N ILE A 5 5.11 8.81 14.80
CA ILE A 5 3.65 8.96 14.91
C ILE A 5 3.32 10.05 15.93
N ASP A 6 2.42 10.96 15.54
CA ASP A 6 1.84 11.94 16.45
C ASP A 6 0.68 11.33 17.22
N LEU A 7 0.95 10.93 18.46
CA LEU A 7 -0.05 10.30 19.33
C LEU A 7 -1.19 11.24 19.73
N ASP A 8 -0.98 12.55 19.71
CA ASP A 8 -2.05 13.49 20.05
C ASP A 8 -2.98 13.67 18.85
N GLN A 9 -2.43 13.73 17.63
CA GLN A 9 -3.23 13.69 16.40
C GLN A 9 -4.03 12.38 16.27
N VAL A 10 -3.43 11.23 16.60
CA VAL A 10 -4.14 9.94 16.61
C VAL A 10 -5.32 9.96 17.60
N LYS A 11 -5.11 10.43 18.83
CA LYS A 11 -6.19 10.53 19.83
C LYS A 11 -7.29 11.49 19.40
N GLN A 12 -6.92 12.62 18.77
CA GLN A 12 -7.87 13.59 18.24
C GLN A 12 -8.75 12.93 17.17
N TYR A 13 -8.15 12.26 16.19
CA TYR A 13 -8.91 11.60 15.14
C TYR A 13 -9.80 10.46 15.67
N GLU A 14 -9.33 9.70 16.67
CA GLU A 14 -10.18 8.73 17.37
C GLU A 14 -11.37 9.38 18.09
N ALA A 15 -11.21 10.59 18.63
CA ALA A 15 -12.29 11.33 19.27
C ALA A 15 -13.29 11.88 18.24
N GLU A 16 -12.80 12.34 17.08
CA GLU A 16 -13.63 12.77 15.95
C GLU A 16 -14.52 11.62 15.46
N ILE A 17 -13.93 10.44 15.21
CA ILE A 17 -14.69 9.25 14.81
C ILE A 17 -15.71 8.82 15.87
N LYS A 18 -15.35 8.86 17.16
CA LYS A 18 -16.29 8.52 18.24
C LYS A 18 -17.46 9.50 18.36
N ALA A 19 -17.25 10.76 17.93
CA ALA A 19 -18.29 11.78 17.94
C ALA A 19 -19.18 11.68 16.70
N ASP A 20 -18.61 11.33 15.54
CA ASP A 20 -19.31 11.08 14.29
C ASP A 20 -18.61 9.97 13.49
N ASP A 21 -19.25 8.80 13.43
CA ASP A 21 -18.74 7.62 12.70
C ASP A 21 -18.49 7.92 11.20
N ASN A 22 -19.13 8.94 10.62
CA ASN A 22 -18.92 9.31 9.22
C ASN A 22 -17.52 9.87 8.96
N GLU A 23 -16.83 10.40 9.97
CA GLU A 23 -15.45 10.88 9.84
C GLU A 23 -14.48 9.75 9.48
N ALA A 24 -14.83 8.49 9.78
CA ALA A 24 -14.05 7.32 9.37
C ALA A 24 -14.25 6.93 7.90
N LEU A 25 -15.26 7.47 7.21
CA LEU A 25 -15.69 7.05 5.88
C LEU A 25 -15.24 8.05 4.83
N PHE A 26 -14.42 7.62 3.88
CA PHE A 26 -13.98 8.46 2.77
C PHE A 26 -13.86 7.69 1.46
N THR A 27 -14.01 8.40 0.34
CA THR A 27 -13.73 7.89 -1.01
C THR A 27 -12.53 8.62 -1.57
N THR A 28 -11.49 7.88 -1.95
CA THR A 28 -10.33 8.43 -2.67
C THR A 28 -10.47 8.20 -4.18
N HIS A 29 -9.87 9.08 -4.97
CA HIS A 29 -9.93 9.04 -6.43
C HIS A 29 -8.62 9.50 -7.05
N MET A 30 -8.20 8.80 -8.11
CA MET A 30 -7.05 9.14 -8.93
C MET A 30 -7.44 9.06 -10.40
N THR A 31 -6.98 10.03 -11.18
CA THR A 31 -7.02 9.99 -12.64
C THR A 31 -5.61 9.83 -13.15
N GLY A 32 -5.42 8.92 -14.10
CA GLY A 32 -4.19 8.82 -14.86
C GLY A 32 -4.47 8.71 -16.34
N THR A 33 -3.39 8.88 -17.11
CA THR A 33 -3.41 9.02 -18.55
C THR A 33 -2.45 8.01 -19.13
N TRP A 34 -2.89 7.28 -20.16
CA TRP A 34 -1.98 6.53 -21.01
C TRP A 34 -1.26 7.49 -21.96
N GLU A 35 0.06 7.43 -21.98
CA GLU A 35 0.88 8.32 -22.78
C GLU A 35 1.27 7.66 -24.11
N PHE A 36 1.44 8.48 -25.14
CA PHE A 36 1.76 8.02 -26.51
C PHE A 36 3.14 8.46 -27.00
N ASP A 37 3.91 9.20 -26.19
CA ASP A 37 5.31 9.50 -26.51
C ASP A 37 6.16 8.26 -26.26
N GLU A 38 6.75 7.71 -27.32
CA GLU A 38 7.60 6.51 -27.25
C GLU A 38 8.89 6.72 -26.43
N ASN A 39 9.25 7.98 -26.13
CA ASN A 39 10.40 8.33 -25.29
C ASN A 39 10.00 8.63 -23.83
N GLY A 40 8.72 8.52 -23.50
CA GLY A 40 8.18 8.80 -22.18
C GLY A 40 7.69 7.54 -21.43
N PRO A 41 7.10 7.72 -20.24
CA PRO A 41 6.44 6.62 -19.54
C PRO A 41 5.22 6.15 -20.34
N GLN A 42 4.71 4.96 -20.03
CA GLN A 42 3.48 4.47 -20.66
C GLN A 42 2.21 5.01 -19.97
N PHE A 43 2.30 5.32 -18.68
CA PHE A 43 1.17 5.84 -17.91
C PHE A 43 1.66 6.84 -16.87
N THR A 44 0.91 7.92 -16.71
CA THR A 44 1.12 8.92 -15.65
C THR A 44 -0.13 9.12 -14.81
N ALA A 45 0.05 9.52 -13.54
CA ALA A 45 -1.05 9.91 -12.66
C ALA A 45 -0.54 10.87 -11.58
N SER A 46 -1.45 11.66 -10.99
CA SER A 46 -1.12 12.56 -9.88
C SER A 46 -1.89 12.22 -8.61
N ALA A 47 -1.20 12.13 -7.47
CA ALA A 47 -1.86 12.20 -6.16
C ALA A 47 -1.84 13.64 -5.64
N LYS A 48 -2.98 14.10 -5.09
CA LYS A 48 -3.06 15.42 -4.46
C LYS A 48 -2.49 15.37 -3.05
N THR A 49 -1.73 16.40 -2.68
CA THR A 49 -1.32 16.67 -1.31
C THR A 49 -1.56 18.15 -1.01
N ASP A 50 -1.55 18.54 0.27
CA ASP A 50 -1.66 19.94 0.67
C ASP A 50 -0.53 20.82 0.14
N LYS A 51 0.59 20.20 -0.25
CA LYS A 51 1.78 20.87 -0.81
C LYS A 51 1.81 20.85 -2.34
N GLY A 52 0.76 20.34 -2.99
CA GLY A 52 0.65 20.22 -4.44
C GLY A 52 0.63 18.76 -4.93
N PRO A 53 0.47 18.56 -6.25
CA PRO A 53 0.40 17.22 -6.83
C PRO A 53 1.76 16.52 -6.82
N VAL A 54 1.76 15.23 -6.46
CA VAL A 54 2.90 14.32 -6.64
C VAL A 54 2.64 13.48 -7.87
N GLN A 55 3.57 13.52 -8.83
CA GLN A 55 3.47 12.79 -10.07
C GLN A 55 4.03 11.37 -9.95
N PHE A 56 3.30 10.42 -10.53
CA PHE A 56 3.69 9.03 -10.69
C PHE A 56 3.78 8.71 -12.17
N ALA A 57 4.78 7.90 -12.51
CA ALA A 57 5.00 7.39 -13.85
C ALA A 57 5.34 5.91 -13.76
N LEU A 58 4.77 5.12 -14.66
CA LEU A 58 4.99 3.69 -14.69
C LEU A 58 5.07 3.18 -16.13
N ALA A 59 5.64 2.00 -16.29
CA ALA A 59 5.60 1.29 -17.54
C ALA A 59 5.63 -0.23 -17.36
N HIS A 60 5.18 -0.97 -18.36
CA HIS A 60 5.17 -2.42 -18.31
C HIS A 60 6.60 -2.97 -18.35
N PRO A 61 7.01 -3.85 -17.41
CA PRO A 61 8.41 -4.27 -17.25
C PRO A 61 8.98 -4.98 -18.49
N ASN A 62 8.13 -5.59 -19.31
CA ASN A 62 8.53 -6.33 -20.51
C ASN A 62 8.24 -5.63 -21.84
N PHE A 63 7.48 -4.53 -21.85
CA PHE A 63 7.04 -3.87 -23.10
C PHE A 63 7.55 -2.44 -23.25
N GLU A 64 8.25 -1.95 -22.24
CA GLU A 64 8.84 -0.63 -22.28
C GLU A 64 10.31 -0.76 -22.74
N LYS A 65 10.73 0.19 -23.60
CA LYS A 65 12.00 0.08 -24.35
C LYS A 65 13.18 0.72 -23.61
N LEU A 66 12.95 1.72 -22.75
CA LEU A 66 13.97 2.56 -22.12
C LEU A 66 14.44 2.01 -20.76
N GLY A 67 13.66 1.16 -20.11
CA GLY A 67 13.96 0.49 -18.83
C GLY A 67 13.98 1.40 -17.61
N ASN A 68 13.46 2.63 -17.69
CA ASN A 68 13.66 3.67 -16.67
C ASN A 68 12.41 3.97 -15.81
N TYR A 69 11.30 3.27 -16.01
CA TYR A 69 10.07 3.45 -15.21
C TYR A 69 9.73 2.19 -14.39
N PRO A 70 9.24 2.37 -13.15
CA PRO A 70 8.78 1.25 -12.33
C PRO A 70 7.58 0.53 -12.95
N SER A 71 7.45 -0.75 -12.66
CA SER A 71 6.30 -1.55 -13.08
C SER A 71 5.03 -1.19 -12.30
N PRO A 72 3.82 -1.43 -12.84
CA PRO A 72 2.59 -1.32 -12.06
C PRO A 72 2.62 -2.10 -10.75
N MET A 73 3.24 -3.28 -10.76
CA MET A 73 3.35 -4.10 -9.54
C MET A 73 4.25 -3.45 -8.49
N ALA A 74 5.28 -2.70 -8.86
CA ALA A 74 6.11 -1.97 -7.90
C ALA A 74 5.28 -0.98 -7.06
N PHE A 75 4.29 -0.31 -7.66
CA PHE A 75 3.36 0.55 -6.92
C PHE A 75 2.39 -0.23 -6.05
N GLY A 76 1.90 -1.38 -6.52
CA GLY A 76 1.09 -2.29 -5.72
C GLY A 76 1.84 -2.77 -4.46
N LEU A 77 3.09 -3.20 -4.62
CA LEU A 77 3.96 -3.61 -3.53
C LEU A 77 4.29 -2.43 -2.59
N PHE A 78 4.57 -1.24 -3.14
CA PHE A 78 4.79 -0.03 -2.36
C PHE A 78 3.57 0.31 -1.47
N TRP A 79 2.36 0.27 -2.04
CA TRP A 79 1.13 0.51 -1.29
C TRP A 79 0.94 -0.51 -0.17
N ILE A 80 1.10 -1.81 -0.45
CA ILE A 80 0.94 -2.86 0.55
C ILE A 80 1.97 -2.72 1.68
N CYS A 81 3.25 -2.56 1.33
CA CYS A 81 4.31 -2.35 2.32
C CYS A 81 4.04 -1.12 3.17
N GLY A 82 3.87 0.04 2.54
CA GLY A 82 3.68 1.30 3.25
C GLY A 82 2.46 1.28 4.18
N CYS A 83 1.33 0.73 3.71
CA CYS A 83 0.12 0.62 4.52
C CYS A 83 0.31 -0.33 5.71
N ALA A 84 0.95 -1.49 5.49
CA ALA A 84 1.21 -2.46 6.54
C ALA A 84 2.20 -1.93 7.60
N SER A 85 3.30 -1.30 7.17
CA SER A 85 4.28 -0.67 8.07
C SER A 85 3.66 0.48 8.86
N ALA A 86 2.82 1.32 8.25
CA ALA A 86 2.12 2.40 8.95
C ALA A 86 1.19 1.86 10.05
N THR A 87 0.46 0.79 9.76
CA THR A 87 -0.42 0.13 10.74
C THR A 87 0.39 -0.48 11.89
N PHE A 88 1.48 -1.20 11.58
CA PHE A 88 2.40 -1.76 12.57
C PHE A 88 2.97 -0.67 13.50
N MET A 89 3.48 0.42 12.93
CA MET A 89 4.12 1.50 13.68
C MET A 89 3.12 2.33 14.49
N THR A 90 1.90 2.51 13.99
CA THR A 90 0.80 3.13 14.74
C THR A 90 0.43 2.28 15.96
N ALA A 91 0.30 0.96 15.79
CA ALA A 91 0.05 0.06 16.91
C ALA A 91 1.20 0.09 17.93
N ALA A 92 2.46 0.13 17.47
CA ALA A 92 3.62 0.23 18.34
C ALA A 92 3.59 1.51 19.17
N ALA A 93 3.36 2.65 18.51
CA ALA A 93 3.28 3.94 19.17
C ALA A 93 2.14 4.00 20.19
N LYS A 94 0.94 3.52 19.85
CA LYS A 94 -0.22 3.49 20.76
C LYS A 94 0.01 2.65 22.01
N ASN A 95 0.82 1.59 21.91
CA ASN A 95 1.18 0.72 23.03
C ASN A 95 2.44 1.19 23.77
N GLY A 96 3.01 2.35 23.42
CA GLY A 96 4.24 2.86 24.04
C GLY A 96 5.49 2.04 23.72
N ILE A 97 5.45 1.18 22.68
CA ILE A 97 6.55 0.32 22.28
C ILE A 97 7.45 1.11 21.32
N LYS A 98 8.70 1.34 21.73
CA LYS A 98 9.70 2.01 20.88
C LYS A 98 10.31 1.02 19.88
N ILE A 99 10.30 1.39 18.60
CA ILE A 99 10.98 0.66 17.53
C ILE A 99 12.14 1.51 17.04
N ASP A 100 13.36 0.97 17.07
CA ASP A 100 14.58 1.70 16.69
C ASP A 100 14.81 1.67 15.17
N ALA A 101 14.41 0.59 14.50
CA ALA A 101 14.35 0.52 13.04
C ALA A 101 13.30 -0.50 12.58
N LEU A 102 12.68 -0.20 11.44
CA LEU A 102 11.77 -1.11 10.74
C LEU A 102 12.12 -1.14 9.26
N THR A 103 12.40 -2.32 8.73
CA THR A 103 12.42 -2.58 7.28
C THR A 103 11.30 -3.56 6.97
N THR A 104 10.56 -3.33 5.89
CA THR A 104 9.49 -4.24 5.45
C THR A 104 9.79 -4.73 4.05
N ASP A 105 10.03 -6.03 3.93
CA ASP A 105 10.19 -6.69 2.65
C ASP A 105 8.84 -7.22 2.18
N ILE A 106 8.59 -7.12 0.87
CA ILE A 106 7.44 -7.74 0.23
C ILE A 106 7.87 -8.34 -1.10
N GLU A 107 7.32 -9.52 -1.38
CA GLU A 107 7.44 -10.16 -2.68
C GLU A 107 6.11 -10.76 -3.11
N ALA A 108 5.94 -10.94 -4.42
CA ALA A 108 4.77 -11.52 -5.02
C ALA A 108 5.14 -12.47 -6.16
N ASP A 109 4.43 -13.59 -6.26
CA ASP A 109 4.53 -14.51 -7.39
C ASP A 109 3.58 -14.04 -8.49
N LEU A 110 4.12 -13.71 -9.66
CA LEU A 110 3.35 -13.23 -10.81
C LEU A 110 3.34 -14.26 -11.93
N ASP A 111 2.19 -14.42 -12.57
CA ASP A 111 2.03 -15.30 -13.72
C ASP A 111 1.23 -14.57 -14.83
N TYR A 112 1.83 -14.39 -16.01
CA TYR A 112 1.17 -13.70 -17.13
C TYR A 112 0.42 -14.63 -18.10
N HIS A 113 0.38 -15.95 -17.88
CA HIS A 113 -0.30 -16.87 -18.81
C HIS A 113 -1.76 -16.47 -19.06
N ALA A 114 -2.52 -16.15 -18.01
CA ALA A 114 -3.90 -15.71 -18.14
C ALA A 114 -4.05 -14.36 -18.87
N GLN A 115 -3.12 -13.42 -18.66
CA GLN A 115 -3.12 -12.13 -19.36
C GLN A 115 -3.02 -12.31 -20.88
N PHE A 116 -2.23 -13.29 -21.32
CA PHE A 116 -2.02 -13.62 -22.73
C PHE A 116 -2.94 -14.71 -23.27
N LYS A 117 -3.91 -15.19 -22.49
CA LYS A 117 -4.82 -16.30 -22.86
C LYS A 117 -4.07 -17.60 -23.20
N LEU A 118 -2.97 -17.86 -22.51
CA LEU A 118 -2.15 -19.07 -22.65
C LEU A 118 -2.43 -20.10 -21.54
N GLY A 119 -3.31 -19.79 -20.58
CA GLY A 119 -3.70 -20.64 -19.46
C GLY A 119 -4.65 -19.90 -18.52
N ASP A 120 -5.04 -20.56 -17.43
CA ASP A 120 -5.98 -20.07 -16.41
C ASP A 120 -5.35 -19.92 -15.01
N GLN A 121 -4.02 -20.00 -14.92
CA GLN A 121 -3.28 -19.79 -13.70
C GLN A 121 -3.58 -18.40 -13.09
N PRO A 122 -3.64 -18.28 -11.75
CA PRO A 122 -3.83 -17.00 -11.09
C PRO A 122 -2.74 -16.00 -11.48
N LEU A 123 -3.13 -14.77 -11.86
CA LEU A 123 -2.18 -13.71 -12.22
C LEU A 123 -1.23 -13.34 -11.08
N VAL A 124 -1.70 -13.51 -9.85
CA VAL A 124 -0.91 -13.34 -8.62
C VAL A 124 -1.11 -14.59 -7.76
N GLY A 125 -0.04 -15.33 -7.50
CA GLY A 125 -0.09 -16.60 -6.77
C GLY A 125 -0.02 -16.43 -5.25
N ALA A 126 0.87 -15.58 -4.77
CA ALA A 126 1.06 -15.30 -3.34
C ALA A 126 1.71 -13.94 -3.12
N PHE A 127 1.44 -13.34 -1.96
CA PHE A 127 2.23 -12.25 -1.39
C PHE A 127 2.91 -12.75 -0.12
N ARG A 128 4.13 -12.32 0.12
CA ARG A 128 4.87 -12.60 1.36
C ARG A 128 5.43 -11.29 1.89
N ILE A 129 5.11 -10.97 3.14
CA ILE A 129 5.52 -9.73 3.81
C ILE A 129 6.33 -10.09 5.04
N ILE A 130 7.49 -9.48 5.20
CA ILE A 130 8.41 -9.71 6.33
C ILE A 130 8.72 -8.36 6.99
N PHE A 131 8.42 -8.25 8.29
CA PHE A 131 8.84 -7.12 9.11
C PHE A 131 10.16 -7.44 9.78
N ASN A 132 11.23 -6.75 9.39
CA ASN A 132 12.52 -6.81 10.06
C ASN A 132 12.58 -5.69 11.09
N VAL A 133 12.43 -6.06 12.37
CA VAL A 133 12.28 -5.11 13.47
C VAL A 133 13.55 -5.09 14.32
N LYS A 134 14.07 -3.89 14.57
CA LYS A 134 15.09 -3.63 15.58
C LYS A 134 14.47 -2.85 16.72
N SER A 135 14.52 -3.40 17.93
CA SER A 135 14.15 -2.70 19.17
C SER A 135 14.99 -3.20 20.33
N GLU A 136 15.50 -2.29 21.16
CA GLU A 136 16.17 -2.63 22.41
C GLU A 136 15.19 -2.98 23.55
N GLN A 137 13.93 -2.56 23.43
CA GLN A 137 12.96 -2.61 24.53
C GLN A 137 11.79 -3.57 24.28
N ALA A 138 11.44 -3.80 23.01
CA ALA A 138 10.31 -4.63 22.67
C ALA A 138 10.62 -6.12 22.84
N THR A 139 9.70 -6.86 23.43
CA THR A 139 9.76 -8.33 23.50
C THR A 139 9.25 -8.96 22.20
N ASP A 140 9.62 -10.23 21.96
CA ASP A 140 9.11 -10.97 20.79
C ASP A 140 7.58 -11.07 20.79
N ASP A 141 6.95 -11.23 21.96
CA ASP A 141 5.49 -11.24 22.09
C ASP A 141 4.86 -9.90 21.69
N GLN A 142 5.49 -8.78 22.06
CA GLN A 142 5.07 -7.46 21.63
C GLN A 142 5.21 -7.32 20.10
N ILE A 143 6.32 -7.78 19.52
CA ILE A 143 6.49 -7.76 18.06
C ILE A 143 5.45 -8.63 17.34
N ALA A 144 5.16 -9.82 17.87
CA ALA A 144 4.14 -10.71 17.32
C ALA A 144 2.74 -10.09 17.41
N MET A 145 2.41 -9.42 18.52
CA MET A 145 1.18 -8.64 18.67
C MET A 145 1.09 -7.52 17.64
N LEU A 146 2.18 -6.78 17.41
CA LEU A 146 2.22 -5.69 16.41
C LEU A 146 2.06 -6.21 14.98
N ARG A 147 2.67 -7.36 14.66
CA ARG A 147 2.46 -8.05 13.38
C ARG A 147 0.98 -8.42 13.20
N GLN A 148 0.34 -8.93 14.25
CA GLN A 148 -1.08 -9.28 14.21
C GLN A 148 -1.97 -8.04 14.04
N ALA A 149 -1.66 -6.94 14.73
CA ALA A 149 -2.36 -5.67 14.56
C ALA A 149 -2.26 -5.14 13.11
N ALA A 150 -1.08 -5.25 12.49
CA ALA A 150 -0.91 -4.90 11.07
C ALA A 150 -1.76 -5.79 10.16
N LEU A 151 -1.75 -7.11 10.40
CA LEU A 151 -2.55 -8.06 9.64
C LEU A 151 -4.05 -7.71 9.69
N ASP A 152 -4.58 -7.40 10.86
CA ASP A 152 -6.01 -7.20 11.08
C ASP A 152 -6.49 -5.78 10.73
N GLY A 153 -5.62 -4.76 10.88
CA GLY A 153 -5.99 -3.35 10.68
C GLY A 153 -5.57 -2.73 9.34
N CYS A 154 -4.68 -3.38 8.57
CA CYS A 154 -4.16 -2.81 7.33
C CYS A 154 -5.15 -2.99 6.16
N MET A 155 -5.58 -1.87 5.56
CA MET A 155 -6.49 -1.88 4.39
C MET A 155 -5.91 -2.64 3.19
N ALA A 156 -4.61 -2.54 2.94
CA ALA A 156 -3.97 -3.24 1.84
C ALA A 156 -3.95 -4.76 2.06
N MET A 157 -3.60 -5.21 3.27
CA MET A 157 -3.67 -6.63 3.63
C MET A 157 -5.11 -7.16 3.62
N TYR A 158 -6.08 -6.33 4.03
CA TYR A 158 -7.50 -6.68 3.90
C TYR A 158 -7.86 -6.92 2.43
N THR A 159 -7.44 -6.04 1.51
CA THR A 159 -7.70 -6.17 0.07
C THR A 159 -7.09 -7.43 -0.54
N VAL A 160 -5.91 -7.84 -0.08
CA VAL A 160 -5.27 -9.08 -0.54
C VAL A 160 -6.00 -10.32 -0.03
N ARG A 161 -6.53 -10.30 1.20
CA ARG A 161 -7.17 -11.46 1.84
C ARG A 161 -8.65 -11.63 1.52
N ASN A 162 -9.30 -10.62 0.94
CA ASN A 162 -10.73 -10.60 0.74
C ASN A 162 -11.08 -10.26 -0.71
N ALA A 163 -12.08 -10.93 -1.26
CA ALA A 163 -12.67 -10.53 -2.53
C ALA A 163 -13.50 -9.26 -2.33
N ILE A 164 -13.01 -8.14 -2.85
CA ILE A 164 -13.73 -6.87 -2.83
C ILE A 164 -14.58 -6.76 -4.11
N PRO A 165 -15.87 -6.35 -4.02
CA PRO A 165 -16.69 -6.10 -5.20
C PRO A 165 -16.02 -5.12 -6.17
N LEU A 166 -15.86 -5.52 -7.42
CA LEU A 166 -15.24 -4.73 -8.47
C LEU A 166 -16.23 -4.49 -9.61
N THR A 167 -16.42 -3.22 -9.99
CA THR A 167 -17.17 -2.83 -11.18
C THR A 167 -16.24 -2.13 -12.16
N VAL A 168 -16.22 -2.58 -13.42
CA VAL A 168 -15.44 -1.95 -14.49
C VAL A 168 -16.38 -1.54 -15.62
N THR A 169 -16.29 -0.28 -16.06
CA THR A 169 -17.08 0.24 -17.18
C THR A 169 -16.19 0.94 -18.18
N ALA A 170 -16.47 0.75 -19.47
CA ALA A 170 -15.88 1.54 -20.55
C ALA A 170 -16.93 2.50 -21.12
N LYS A 171 -16.54 3.75 -21.38
CA LYS A 171 -17.39 4.77 -22.00
C LYS A 171 -16.69 5.32 -23.24
N ARG A 172 -17.45 5.48 -24.32
CA ARG A 172 -16.99 6.23 -25.50
C ARG A 172 -17.22 7.72 -25.21
N VAL A 173 -16.18 8.52 -25.39
CA VAL A 173 -16.21 9.98 -25.29
C VAL A 173 -16.06 10.63 -26.65
#